data_AF-A0A4U9TVV9-F1
#
_entry.id   AF-A0A4U9TVV9-F1
#
_cell.length_a   1.000
_cell.length_b   1.000
_cell.length_c   1.000
_cell.angle_alpha   90.00
_cell.angle_beta   90.00
_cell.angle_gamma   90.00
#
_symmetry.space_group_name_H-M   'P 1'
#
loop_
_entity.id
_entity.type
_entity.pdbx_description
1 polymer ?
#
loop_
_entity_poly.entity_id
_entity_poly.type
_entity_poly.pdbx_seq_one_letter_code
_entity_poly.pdbx_strand_id
1 'polypeptide(L)' 'MDSGWWQNIEFAMLLGCRIENAAIAVDALQQTSVANLYAAGECTGVGGSELALAEGAIAGYAASGNIERAKALPGKT' A
#
# COMPACT_ATOMS: atom_id res chain seq x y z
N MET A 1 23.15 -5.42 15.84
CA MET A 1 23.37 -5.64 14.38
C MET A 1 21.99 -5.93 13.87
N ASP A 2 21.29 -4.85 13.55
CA ASP A 2 19.84 -4.84 13.55
C ASP A 2 19.43 -5.28 12.16
N SER A 3 18.81 -6.45 12.05
CA SER A 3 18.37 -7.07 10.80
C SER A 3 17.16 -6.34 10.18
N GLY A 4 17.16 -5.01 10.24
CA GLY A 4 16.06 -4.16 9.82
C GLY A 4 15.83 -4.33 8.33
N TRP A 5 14.66 -4.83 7.96
CA TRP A 5 14.17 -4.71 6.60
C TRP A 5 13.80 -3.23 6.42
N TRP A 6 14.62 -2.48 5.67
CA TRP A 6 14.31 -1.08 5.33
C TRP A 6 13.06 -1.06 4.46
N GLN A 7 11.90 -0.93 5.10
CA GLN A 7 10.66 -0.55 4.42
C GLN A 7 10.93 0.80 3.76
N ASN A 8 10.85 0.85 2.43
CA ASN A 8 11.30 2.01 1.64
C ASN A 8 10.26 3.16 1.70
N ILE A 9 10.03 3.69 2.90
CA ILE A 9 8.99 4.68 3.21
C ILE A 9 9.48 6.13 3.15
N GLU A 10 10.80 6.36 3.06
CA GLU A 10 11.39 7.70 3.04
C GLU A 10 10.84 8.56 1.89
N PHE A 11 10.67 7.96 0.72
CA PHE A 11 10.07 8.63 -0.44
C PHE A 11 8.59 8.99 -0.20
N ALA A 12 7.83 8.10 0.45
CA ALA A 12 6.43 8.37 0.79
C ALA A 12 6.31 9.49 1.84
N MET A 13 7.23 9.54 2.81
CA MET A 13 7.31 10.65 3.77
C MET A 13 7.56 11.98 3.07
N LEU A 14 8.49 12.01 2.09
CA LEU A 14 8.77 13.22 1.30
C LEU A 14 7.54 13.71 0.52
N LEU A 15 6.70 12.79 0.05
CA LEU A 15 5.45 13.10 -0.65
C LEU A 15 4.30 13.50 0.30
N GLY A 16 4.51 13.45 1.61
CA GLY A 16 3.50 13.79 2.62
C GLY A 16 2.52 12.66 2.93
N CYS A 17 2.87 11.41 2.62
CA CYS A 17 2.07 10.26 3.04
C CYS A 17 2.07 10.12 4.57
N ARG A 18 0.92 9.75 5.13
CA ARG A 18 0.80 9.34 6.52
C ARG A 18 1.52 8.00 6.71
N ILE A 19 2.34 7.92 7.76
CA ILE A 19 3.06 6.72 8.15
C ILE A 19 2.49 6.22 9.49
N GLU A 20 2.21 4.93 9.56
CA GLU A 20 1.71 4.24 10.76
C GLU A 20 2.50 2.93 10.95
N ASN A 21 2.96 2.64 12.16
CA ASN A 21 3.70 1.41 12.47
C ASN A 21 4.88 1.10 11.52
N ALA A 22 5.64 2.14 11.13
CA ALA A 22 6.73 2.06 10.16
C ALA A 22 6.31 1.58 8.74
N ALA A 23 5.06 1.81 8.36
CA ALA A 23 4.50 1.52 7.04
C ALA A 23 3.70 2.71 6.50
N ILE A 24 3.55 2.79 5.18
CA ILE A 24 2.66 3.74 4.51
C ILE A 24 1.23 3.35 4.84
N ALA A 25 0.49 4.27 5.48
CA ALA A 25 -0.90 4.05 5.77
C ALA A 25 -1.73 4.16 4.48
N VAL A 26 -2.52 3.13 4.20
CA VAL A 26 -3.37 3.04 3.02
C VAL A 26 -4.80 2.67 3.42
N ASP A 27 -5.77 3.01 2.57
CA ASP A 27 -7.13 2.51 2.69
C ASP A 27 -7.32 1.15 1.99
N ALA A 28 -8.55 0.62 1.99
CA ALA A 28 -8.89 -0.65 1.35
C ALA A 28 -8.72 -0.65 -0.19
N LEU A 29 -8.52 0.51 -0.82
CA LEU A 29 -8.19 0.66 -2.24
C LEU A 29 -6.70 0.89 -2.45
N GLN A 30 -5.89 0.68 -1.41
CA GLN A 30 -4.46 0.92 -1.39
C GLN A 30 -4.07 2.39 -1.62
N GLN A 31 -5.00 3.32 -1.45
CA GLN A 31 -4.74 4.74 -1.61
C GLN A 31 -4.10 5.29 -0.34
N THR A 32 -3.02 6.05 -0.51
CA THR A 32 -2.35 6.75 0.60
C THR A 32 -3.18 7.96 1.05
N SER A 33 -2.73 8.65 2.10
CA SER A 33 -3.32 9.94 2.47
C SER A 33 -3.17 11.05 1.41
N VAL A 34 -2.29 10.85 0.42
CA VAL A 34 -2.12 11.76 -0.71
C VAL A 34 -3.00 11.28 -1.86
N ALA A 35 -3.86 12.17 -2.36
CA ALA A 35 -4.80 11.83 -3.42
C ALA A 35 -4.09 11.35 -4.68
N ASN A 36 -4.64 10.30 -5.31
CA ASN A 36 -4.12 9.66 -6.52
C ASN A 36 -2.71 9.03 -6.37
N LEU A 37 -2.25 8.81 -5.14
CA LEU A 37 -1.03 8.06 -4.83
C LEU A 37 -1.38 6.78 -4.09
N TYR A 38 -0.85 5.66 -4.58
CA TYR A 38 -1.15 4.31 -4.11
C TYR A 38 0.11 3.57 -3.67
N ALA A 39 -0.02 2.67 -2.70
CA ALA A 39 1.08 1.85 -2.22
C ALA A 39 0.62 0.40 -1.96
N ALA A 40 1.48 -0.58 -2.20
CA ALA A 40 1.16 -1.99 -2.05
C ALA A 40 2.41 -2.80 -1.70
N GLY A 41 2.21 -3.96 -1.07
CA GLY A 41 3.29 -4.84 -0.63
C GLY A 41 3.87 -4.42 0.70
N GLU A 42 5.11 -4.83 0.97
CA GLU A 42 5.71 -4.73 2.30
C GLU A 42 5.74 -3.29 2.86
N CYS A 43 5.84 -2.28 2.01
CA CYS A 43 5.85 -0.88 2.45
C CYS A 43 4.53 -0.42 3.07
N THR A 44 3.44 -1.19 2.95
CA THR A 44 2.14 -0.98 3.61
C THR A 44 1.93 -1.90 4.82
N GLY A 45 3.01 -2.49 5.34
CA GLY A 45 3.01 -3.37 6.50
C GLY A 45 3.16 -4.85 6.14
N VAL A 46 3.26 -5.70 7.16
CA VAL A 46 3.59 -7.13 7.01
C VAL A 46 2.43 -7.90 6.37
N GLY A 47 2.71 -8.66 5.32
CA GLY A 47 1.68 -9.37 4.55
C GLY A 47 2.13 -10.63 3.82
N GLY A 48 3.43 -10.75 3.51
CA GLY A 48 3.93 -11.82 2.67
C GLY A 48 3.54 -11.65 1.19
N SER A 49 4.09 -12.52 0.33
CA SER A 49 4.00 -12.35 -1.13
C SER A 49 2.59 -12.46 -1.70
N GLU A 50 1.71 -13.28 -1.11
CA GLU A 50 0.33 -13.45 -1.61
C GLU A 50 -0.49 -12.19 -1.37
N LEU A 51 -0.37 -11.59 -0.18
CA LEU A 51 -1.04 -10.33 0.12
C LEU A 51 -0.50 -9.20 -0.75
N ALA A 52 0.81 -9.12 -0.94
CA ALA A 52 1.44 -8.11 -1.79
C ALA A 52 0.93 -8.16 -3.25
N LEU A 53 0.66 -9.36 -3.79
CA LEU A 53 0.07 -9.51 -5.12
C LEU A 53 -1.36 -8.98 -5.17
N ALA A 54 -2.18 -9.29 -4.16
CA ALA A 54 -3.56 -8.81 -4.09
C ALA A 54 -3.61 -7.29 -3.94
N GLU A 55 -2.79 -6.71 -3.05
CA GLU A 55 -2.65 -5.27 -2.86
C GLU A 55 -2.20 -4.57 -4.15
N GLY A 56 -1.22 -5.12 -4.87
CA GLY A 56 -0.76 -4.56 -6.13
C GLY A 56 -1.86 -4.52 -7.19
N ALA A 57 -2.69 -5.56 -7.26
CA ALA A 57 -3.83 -5.62 -8.16
C ALA A 57 -4.94 -4.62 -7.76
N ILE A 58 -5.23 -4.49 -6.47
CA ILE A 58 -6.17 -3.48 -5.94
C ILE A 58 -5.69 -2.07 -6.31
N ALA A 59 -4.43 -1.75 -6.01
CA ALA A 59 -3.82 -0.46 -6.31
C ALA A 59 -3.87 -0.14 -7.81
N GLY A 60 -3.54 -1.11 -8.67
CA GLY A 60 -3.60 -0.94 -10.12
C GLY A 60 -5.01 -0.68 -10.66
N TYR A 61 -6.02 -1.38 -10.13
CA TYR A 61 -7.41 -1.13 -10.49
C TYR A 61 -7.91 0.22 -9.95
N ALA A 62 -7.55 0.59 -8.72
CA ALA A 62 -7.91 1.88 -8.15
C ALA A 62 -7.30 3.04 -8.94
N ALA A 63 -5.99 2.97 -9.24
CA ALA A 63 -5.27 3.99 -10.00
C ALA A 63 -5.79 4.16 -11.44
N SER A 64 -6.39 3.11 -12.01
CA SER A 64 -7.02 3.16 -13.35
C SER A 64 -8.51 3.48 -13.34
N GLY A 65 -9.09 3.80 -12.17
CA GLY A 65 -10.51 4.11 -12.01
C GLY A 65 -11.44 2.90 -12.06
N ASN A 66 -10.90 1.67 -12.06
CA ASN A 66 -11.66 0.42 -12.11
C ASN A 66 -12.03 -0.08 -10.70
N ILE A 67 -12.74 0.77 -9.95
CA ILE A 67 -13.01 0.57 -8.52
C ILE A 67 -13.74 -0.74 -8.22
N GLU A 68 -14.65 -1.16 -9.09
CA GLU A 68 -15.42 -2.39 -8.87
C GLU A 68 -14.55 -3.65 -8.99
N ARG A 69 -13.53 -3.65 -9.86
CA ARG A 69 -12.53 -4.73 -9.89
C ARG A 69 -11.61 -4.70 -8.68
N ALA A 70 -11.27 -3.53 -8.18
CA ALA A 70 -10.48 -3.40 -6.95
C ALA A 70 -11.22 -4.02 -5.75
N LYS A 71 -12.50 -3.67 -5.55
CA LYS A 71 -13.32 -4.17 -4.44
C LYS A 71 -13.60 -5.68 -4.49
N ALA A 72 -13.47 -6.31 -5.66
CA ALA A 72 -13.67 -7.75 -5.80
C ALA A 72 -12.48 -8.59 -5.32
N LEU A 73 -11.34 -7.96 -5.03
CA LEU A 73 -10.12 -8.63 -4.58
C LEU A 73 -10.02 -8.63 -3.04
N PRO A 74 -9.42 -9.68 -2.45
CA PRO A 74 -9.16 -9.70 -1.02
C PRO A 74 -8.04 -8.71 -0.68
N GLY A 75 -8.32 -7.76 0.21
CA GLY A 75 -7.36 -6.76 0.70
C GLY A 75 -7.24 -6.74 2.22
N LYS A 76 -6.35 -5.90 2.74
CA LYS A 76 -6.28 -5.61 4.18
C LYS A 76 -7.58 -4.88 4.60
N THR A 77 -8.17 -5.30 5.72
CA THR A 77 -9.37 -4.68 6.32
C THR A 77 -9.03 -3.44 7.12
#